data_AF-A0A7C8IP48-F1
#
_entry.id   AF-A0A7C8IP48-F1
#
_cell.length_a   1.000
_cell.length_b   1.000
_cell.length_c   1.000
_cell.angle_alpha   90.00
_cell.angle_beta   90.00
_cell.angle_gamma   90.00
#
_symmetry.space_group_name_H-M   'P 1'
#
loop_
_entity.id
_entity.type
_entity.pdbx_description
1 polymer ?
#
loop_
_entity_poly.entity_id
_entity_poly.type
_entity_poly.pdbx_seq_one_letter_code
_entity_poly.pdbx_strand_id
1 'polypeptide(L)'
;MVLRELCSLYSRDDWVKPSQESATSNDVVAQWTSGSRKRAAPTPEPTPAADLPKRSASATCPHTMTAVRSSRRLAEDKKQCPICLDDYFDTPEGRDRVTPVKMPCQHIFCRSCIEMHLSSSITCALPWCETRLPLQPDSCELCRYWEQTHADSLIVTIRATEMSRSIKDTLQQLAQDDDFFALPKRTQGRLLAHVRETLTRYEYQFHYGADLAEILDPFLLAVNVADAREHYGPELYAPAPDPSRFPARENDPDDYPAGQEPWIAAFFRQWALDYEHEYGEAKEGWGMWSRKDGNNADWSWEWPYKRIVAHKTGEDGAIVYLVKWVGKRYAESWIGRELLDEAGREEYDRVKGVVHPAQDEPERKRKTRKVGKRGRSG
;
A
#
# COMPACT_ATOMS: atom_id res chain seq x y z
N MET A 1 -18.03 -15.36 21.87
CA MET A 1 -17.37 -15.40 23.21
C MET A 1 -15.85 -15.21 23.11
N VAL A 2 -15.32 -14.59 22.04
CA VAL A 2 -13.87 -14.41 21.77
C VAL A 2 -13.46 -12.93 21.72
N LEU A 3 -14.39 -11.98 21.89
CA LEU A 3 -14.12 -10.53 21.86
C LEU A 3 -13.78 -9.92 23.23
N ARG A 4 -13.64 -10.73 24.30
CA ARG A 4 -13.35 -10.23 25.66
C ARG A 4 -11.88 -10.27 26.06
N GLU A 5 -11.02 -10.98 25.33
CA GLU A 5 -9.60 -11.13 25.71
C GLU A 5 -8.68 -10.04 25.15
N LEU A 6 -9.06 -9.35 24.07
CA LEU A 6 -8.20 -8.31 23.47
C LEU A 6 -8.27 -6.95 24.18
N CYS A 7 -9.31 -6.66 24.97
CA CYS A 7 -9.36 -5.44 25.79
C CYS A 7 -8.64 -5.57 27.15
N SER A 8 -8.19 -6.77 27.55
CA SER A 8 -7.53 -6.99 28.84
C SER A 8 -6.03 -6.67 28.84
N LEU A 9 -5.41 -6.50 27.67
CA LEU A 9 -3.95 -6.30 27.55
C LEU A 9 -3.50 -4.83 27.65
N TYR A 10 -4.43 -3.89 27.90
CA TYR A 10 -4.12 -2.46 28.06
C TYR A 10 -4.64 -1.90 29.40
N SER A 11 -4.64 -2.71 30.47
CA SER A 11 -4.79 -2.20 31.84
C SER A 11 -3.43 -1.80 32.42
N ARG A 12 -3.40 -0.67 33.13
CA ARG A 12 -2.23 0.20 33.29
C ARG A 12 -1.46 0.00 34.61
N ASP A 13 -1.56 -1.17 35.25
CA ASP A 13 -1.20 -1.31 36.68
C ASP A 13 -0.12 -2.35 37.09
N ASP A 14 0.59 -3.01 36.16
CA ASP A 14 1.72 -3.88 36.55
C ASP A 14 3.09 -3.26 36.27
N TRP A 15 3.45 -2.27 37.09
CA TRP A 15 4.85 -1.90 37.34
C TRP A 15 5.30 -2.49 38.68
N VAL A 16 5.49 -3.81 38.72
CA VAL A 16 6.25 -4.48 39.79
C VAL A 16 7.74 -4.30 39.47
N LYS A 17 8.47 -3.59 40.34
CA LYS A 17 9.93 -3.52 40.29
C LYS A 17 10.53 -4.92 40.49
N PRO A 18 11.35 -5.44 39.56
CA PRO A 18 12.15 -6.62 39.83
C PRO A 18 13.42 -6.22 40.60
N SER A 19 13.68 -7.00 41.64
CA SER A 19 14.93 -7.09 42.38
C SER A 19 16.09 -7.36 41.42
N GLN A 20 17.25 -6.73 41.71
CA GLN A 20 18.52 -6.97 41.03
C GLN A 20 18.95 -8.43 41.19
N GLU A 21 19.01 -9.19 40.09
CA GLU A 21 20.01 -10.24 39.90
C GLU A 21 20.51 -10.22 38.45
N SER A 22 21.81 -10.47 38.33
CA SER A 22 22.67 -10.20 37.18
C SER A 22 22.56 -11.25 36.07
N ALA A 23 22.29 -10.80 34.84
CA ALA A 23 22.73 -11.49 33.62
C ALA A 23 22.84 -10.48 32.46
N THR A 24 24.00 -10.44 31.82
CA THR A 24 24.30 -9.59 30.67
C THR A 24 23.59 -10.10 29.41
N SER A 25 22.64 -9.32 28.90
CA SER A 25 22.15 -9.44 27.52
C SER A 25 21.93 -8.03 26.96
N ASN A 26 22.62 -7.72 25.86
CA ASN A 26 22.53 -6.43 25.18
C ASN A 26 21.37 -6.48 24.18
N ASP A 27 20.17 -6.07 24.60
CA ASP A 27 19.09 -5.73 23.69
C ASP A 27 19.09 -4.22 23.43
N VAL A 28 19.58 -3.84 22.25
CA VAL A 28 19.50 -2.48 21.73
C VAL A 28 18.22 -2.37 20.91
N VAL A 29 17.15 -1.90 21.55
CA VAL A 29 15.95 -1.42 20.84
C VAL A 29 16.31 -0.09 20.17
N ALA A 30 16.54 -0.12 18.86
CA ALA A 30 16.83 1.07 18.07
C ALA A 30 15.55 1.91 17.89
N GLN A 31 15.46 2.98 18.66
CA GLN A 31 14.41 3.98 18.59
C GLN A 31 14.68 4.93 17.41
N TRP A 32 13.80 4.95 16.42
CA TRP A 32 13.91 5.82 15.24
C TRP A 32 13.60 7.27 15.62
N THR A 33 14.61 8.16 15.52
CA THR A 33 14.42 9.61 15.67
C THR A 33 14.83 10.31 14.37
N SER A 34 13.84 10.73 13.59
CA SER A 34 14.05 11.52 12.37
C SER A 34 14.33 12.99 12.74
N GLY A 35 15.60 13.33 12.89
CA GLY A 35 16.07 14.71 13.06
C GLY A 35 16.08 15.49 11.73
N SER A 36 14.95 16.11 11.37
CA SER A 36 14.89 17.00 10.21
C SER A 36 15.43 18.40 10.55
N ARG A 37 16.60 18.75 10.00
CA ARG A 37 17.14 20.12 10.04
C ARG A 37 16.40 21.02 9.05
N LYS A 38 15.60 21.95 9.57
CA LYS A 38 14.99 23.05 8.81
C LYS A 38 16.08 23.96 8.22
N ARG A 39 16.23 23.97 6.90
CA ARG A 39 16.97 25.00 6.15
C ARG A 39 15.96 26.07 5.74
N ALA A 40 16.14 27.30 6.21
CA ALA A 40 15.30 28.44 5.87
C ALA A 40 15.47 28.80 4.39
N ALA A 41 14.37 28.82 3.65
CA ALA A 41 14.29 29.35 2.29
C ALA A 41 13.75 30.79 2.32
N PRO A 42 14.15 31.64 1.36
CA PRO A 42 13.73 33.04 1.29
C PRO A 42 12.25 33.19 0.92
N THR A 43 11.59 34.14 1.57
CA THR A 43 10.18 34.51 1.45
C THR A 43 9.85 35.06 0.05
N PRO A 44 8.93 34.45 -0.72
CA PRO A 44 8.39 35.06 -1.94
C PRO A 44 7.26 36.07 -1.63
N GLU A 45 7.16 37.07 -2.50
CA GLU A 45 6.23 38.21 -2.46
C GLU A 45 4.73 37.81 -2.45
N PRO A 46 3.85 38.64 -1.85
CA PRO A 46 2.45 38.32 -1.65
C PRO A 46 1.66 38.32 -2.97
N THR A 47 1.14 37.15 -3.33
CA THR A 47 0.15 36.97 -4.42
C THR A 47 -1.23 37.45 -3.93
N PRO A 48 -2.02 38.16 -4.77
CA PRO A 48 -3.34 38.66 -4.38
C PRO A 48 -4.29 37.53 -3.97
N ALA A 49 -4.96 37.72 -2.84
CA ALA A 49 -5.81 36.75 -2.17
C ALA A 49 -7.00 36.32 -3.06
N ALA A 50 -6.96 35.07 -3.52
CA ALA A 50 -8.15 34.38 -3.99
C ALA A 50 -9.03 34.01 -2.77
N ASP A 51 -10.34 34.19 -2.91
CA ASP A 51 -11.33 33.88 -1.88
C ASP A 51 -11.17 32.43 -1.37
N LEU A 52 -10.60 32.31 -0.17
CA LEU A 52 -10.42 31.02 0.49
C LEU A 52 -11.81 30.46 0.85
N PRO A 53 -12.08 29.18 0.55
CA PRO A 53 -13.33 28.54 0.94
C PRO A 53 -13.52 28.66 2.45
N LYS A 54 -14.71 29.13 2.84
CA LYS A 54 -15.18 29.24 4.23
C LYS A 54 -14.74 27.98 4.98
N ARG A 55 -13.79 28.12 5.91
CA ARG A 55 -13.28 27.01 6.74
C ARG A 55 -14.47 26.33 7.40
N SER A 56 -14.91 25.19 6.86
CA SER A 56 -15.84 24.29 7.54
C SER A 56 -15.20 23.98 8.89
N ALA A 57 -15.95 24.15 9.98
CA ALA A 57 -15.49 23.78 11.32
C ALA A 57 -14.83 22.40 11.22
N SER A 58 -13.52 22.35 11.49
CA SER A 58 -12.70 21.14 11.38
C SER A 58 -13.45 20.00 12.06
N ALA A 59 -13.82 18.99 11.27
CA ALA A 59 -14.60 17.86 11.75
C ALA A 59 -13.87 17.26 12.98
N THR A 60 -14.55 17.17 14.13
CA THR A 60 -13.90 16.70 15.37
C THR A 60 -13.81 15.19 15.34
N CYS A 61 -12.59 14.66 15.53
CA CYS A 61 -12.32 13.24 15.60
C CYS A 61 -13.23 12.51 16.62
N PRO A 62 -13.77 11.31 16.33
CA PRO A 62 -14.58 10.51 17.26
C PRO A 62 -13.88 10.22 18.59
N HIS A 63 -12.55 10.09 18.55
CA HIS A 63 -11.72 9.82 19.73
C HIS A 63 -11.42 11.08 20.57
N THR A 64 -11.79 12.27 20.10
CA THR A 64 -11.70 13.51 20.89
C THR A 64 -12.94 13.63 21.77
N MET A 65 -12.89 12.94 22.91
CA MET A 65 -13.94 12.98 23.92
C MET A 65 -13.65 14.05 24.97
N THR A 66 -14.65 14.82 25.37
CA THR A 66 -14.49 15.84 26.41
C THR A 66 -14.99 15.31 27.74
N ALA A 67 -14.09 15.10 28.70
CA ALA A 67 -14.46 14.68 30.06
C ALA A 67 -15.41 15.69 30.72
N VAL A 68 -16.54 15.21 31.24
CA VAL A 68 -17.48 16.02 32.01
C VAL A 68 -17.01 16.04 33.46
N ARG A 69 -16.58 17.21 33.95
CA ARG A 69 -15.91 17.33 35.26
C ARG A 69 -16.84 17.47 36.46
N SER A 70 -18.13 17.69 36.25
CA SER A 70 -19.08 17.96 37.34
C SER A 70 -20.48 17.43 37.01
N SER A 71 -21.09 16.75 37.98
CA SER A 71 -22.48 16.30 37.94
C SER A 71 -23.49 17.44 37.81
N ARG A 72 -23.14 18.65 38.29
CA ARG A 72 -24.00 19.85 38.17
C ARG A 72 -24.27 20.27 36.72
N ARG A 73 -23.47 19.77 35.77
CA ARG A 73 -23.64 20.04 34.33
C ARG A 73 -24.51 19.01 33.62
N LEU A 74 -24.92 17.95 34.31
CA LEU A 74 -25.79 16.91 33.77
C LEU A 74 -27.24 17.23 34.17
N ALA A 75 -28.16 17.06 33.23
CA ALA A 75 -29.59 17.06 33.55
C ALA A 75 -29.93 15.83 34.41
N GLU A 76 -31.01 15.90 35.19
CA GLU A 76 -31.35 14.84 36.15
C GLU A 76 -31.58 13.48 35.48
N ASP A 77 -32.14 13.48 34.27
CA ASP A 77 -32.35 12.32 33.40
C ASP A 77 -31.06 11.79 32.73
N LYS A 78 -29.93 12.48 32.91
CA LYS A 78 -28.63 12.17 32.27
C LYS A 78 -27.52 11.86 33.27
N LYS A 79 -27.89 11.36 34.46
CA LYS A 79 -26.95 10.98 35.52
C LYS A 79 -26.38 9.56 35.35
N GLN A 80 -26.91 8.78 34.41
CA GLN A 80 -26.48 7.39 34.15
C GLN A 80 -25.94 7.19 32.75
N CYS A 81 -25.04 6.22 32.61
CA CYS A 81 -24.58 5.75 31.31
C CYS A 81 -25.67 4.98 30.59
N PRO A 82 -26.07 5.34 29.35
CA PRO A 82 -27.11 4.63 28.63
C PRO A 82 -26.69 3.22 28.15
N ILE A 83 -25.41 2.86 28.28
CA ILE A 83 -24.88 1.55 27.87
C ILE A 83 -24.81 0.59 29.06
N CYS A 84 -24.09 0.95 30.12
CA CYS A 84 -23.91 0.07 31.29
C CYS A 84 -24.89 0.34 32.43
N LEU A 85 -25.67 1.42 32.36
CA LEU A 85 -26.60 1.90 33.39
C LEU A 85 -25.93 2.33 34.71
N ASP A 86 -24.60 2.34 34.80
CA ASP A 86 -23.89 2.85 35.98
C ASP A 86 -24.06 4.38 36.12
N ASP A 87 -24.20 4.84 37.36
CA ASP A 87 -24.26 6.25 37.73
C ASP A 87 -22.91 6.95 37.50
N TYR A 88 -22.96 8.12 36.87
CA TYR A 88 -21.75 8.91 36.61
C TYR A 88 -21.15 9.45 37.91
N PHE A 89 -19.83 9.53 37.95
CA PHE A 89 -19.02 9.97 39.08
C PHE A 89 -18.99 9.03 40.28
N ASP A 90 -19.74 7.94 40.26
CA ASP A 90 -19.68 6.88 41.27
C ASP A 90 -18.53 5.91 41.00
N THR A 91 -18.17 5.14 42.02
CA THR A 91 -17.11 4.13 41.96
C THR A 91 -17.70 2.79 42.37
N PRO A 92 -18.18 1.98 41.40
CA PRO A 92 -18.68 0.64 41.69
C PRO A 92 -17.60 -0.23 42.35
N GLU A 93 -18.02 -1.19 43.18
CA GLU A 93 -17.07 -2.10 43.85
C GLU A 93 -16.19 -2.84 42.83
N GLY A 94 -14.87 -2.78 43.05
CA GLY A 94 -13.88 -3.44 42.18
C GLY A 94 -13.69 -2.80 40.81
N ARG A 95 -14.17 -1.57 40.58
CA ARG A 95 -13.99 -0.83 39.32
C ARG A 95 -13.52 0.60 39.55
N ASP A 96 -12.96 1.18 38.51
CA ASP A 96 -12.65 2.61 38.47
C ASP A 96 -13.91 3.47 38.50
N ARG A 97 -13.73 4.72 38.90
CA ARG A 97 -14.78 5.74 38.88
C ARG A 97 -15.36 5.91 37.48
N VAL A 98 -16.68 5.87 37.37
CA VAL A 98 -17.43 6.05 36.13
C VAL A 98 -17.25 7.48 35.64
N THR A 99 -16.38 7.64 34.63
CA THR A 99 -16.04 8.96 34.09
C THR A 99 -16.95 9.29 32.91
N PRO A 100 -17.89 10.25 33.04
CA PRO A 100 -18.70 10.70 31.91
C PRO A 100 -17.84 11.47 30.90
N VAL A 101 -18.05 11.16 29.62
CA VAL A 101 -17.42 11.84 28.50
C VAL A 101 -18.47 12.28 27.49
N LYS A 102 -18.28 13.48 26.94
CA LYS A 102 -19.13 14.05 25.88
C LYS A 102 -18.51 13.79 24.51
N MET A 103 -19.31 13.19 23.64
CA MET A 103 -18.96 12.90 22.25
C MET A 103 -19.11 14.13 21.35
N PRO A 104 -18.52 14.13 20.13
CA PRO A 104 -18.73 15.19 19.14
C PRO A 104 -20.22 15.42 18.80
N CYS A 105 -21.04 14.35 18.78
CA CYS A 105 -22.50 14.40 18.63
C CYS A 105 -23.24 14.90 19.88
N GLN A 106 -22.52 15.39 20.91
CA GLN A 106 -23.01 15.96 22.16
C GLN A 106 -23.65 14.97 23.15
N HIS A 107 -23.79 13.69 22.81
CA HIS A 107 -24.22 12.63 23.72
C HIS A 107 -23.15 12.31 24.78
N ILE A 108 -23.60 11.83 25.94
CA ILE A 108 -22.74 11.56 27.10
C ILE A 108 -22.80 10.06 27.41
N PHE A 109 -21.64 9.46 27.60
CA PHE A 109 -21.46 8.05 27.94
C PHE A 109 -20.40 7.89 29.03
N CYS A 110 -20.32 6.70 29.62
CA CYS A 110 -19.14 6.31 30.39
C CYS A 110 -17.97 6.11 29.43
N ARG A 111 -16.76 6.56 29.82
CA ARG A 111 -15.57 6.51 28.97
C ARG A 111 -15.28 5.11 28.43
N SER A 112 -15.23 4.10 29.30
CA SER A 112 -14.95 2.72 28.91
C SER A 112 -15.99 2.16 27.94
N CYS A 113 -17.27 2.46 28.17
CA CYS A 113 -18.38 2.04 27.33
C CYS A 113 -18.25 2.54 25.89
N ILE A 114 -17.95 3.85 25.75
CA ILE A 114 -17.89 4.45 24.42
C ILE A 114 -16.58 4.15 23.70
N GLU A 115 -15.46 3.98 24.42
CA GLU A 115 -14.21 3.49 23.83
C GLU A 115 -14.38 2.06 23.26
N MET A 116 -15.05 1.18 24.01
CA MET A 116 -15.38 -0.18 23.55
C MET A 116 -16.39 -0.18 22.38
N HIS A 117 -17.34 0.74 22.36
CA HIS A 117 -18.26 0.88 21.22
C HIS A 117 -17.50 1.34 19.96
N LEU A 118 -16.66 2.37 20.11
CA LEU A 118 -15.89 2.96 19.00
C LEU A 118 -14.84 2.02 18.41
N SER A 119 -14.41 0.98 19.13
CA SER A 119 -13.54 -0.05 18.54
C SER A 119 -14.24 -0.91 17.48
N SER A 120 -15.58 -0.89 17.44
CA SER A 120 -16.40 -1.69 16.51
C SER A 120 -17.32 -0.86 15.61
N SER A 121 -17.58 0.41 15.95
CA SER A 121 -18.48 1.27 15.19
C SER A 121 -18.14 2.75 15.34
N ILE A 122 -18.15 3.49 14.22
CA ILE A 122 -17.99 4.95 14.19
C ILE A 122 -19.30 5.73 14.34
N THR A 123 -20.41 5.05 14.62
CA THR A 123 -21.70 5.70 14.91
C THR A 123 -21.86 5.96 16.40
N CYS A 124 -22.76 6.87 16.75
CA CYS A 124 -23.21 6.98 18.14
C CYS A 124 -23.85 5.65 18.59
N ALA A 125 -23.66 5.27 19.86
CA ALA A 125 -24.28 4.07 20.43
C ALA A 125 -25.80 4.22 20.66
N LEU A 126 -26.33 5.43 20.60
CA LEU A 126 -27.76 5.67 20.73
C LEU A 126 -28.45 5.47 19.38
N PRO A 127 -29.49 4.62 19.30
CA PRO A 127 -30.10 4.22 18.02
C PRO A 127 -30.84 5.38 17.33
N TRP A 128 -31.25 6.41 18.07
CA TRP A 128 -31.87 7.62 17.51
C TRP A 128 -30.86 8.70 17.07
N CYS A 129 -29.56 8.47 17.27
CA CYS A 129 -28.52 9.39 16.83
C CYS A 129 -27.85 8.88 15.56
N GLU A 130 -28.29 9.40 14.42
CA GLU A 130 -27.76 9.04 13.09
C GLU A 130 -26.43 9.73 12.75
N THR A 131 -25.82 10.45 13.70
CA THR A 131 -24.56 11.15 13.46
C THR A 131 -23.44 10.14 13.23
N ARG A 132 -22.95 10.08 11.99
CA ARG A 132 -21.67 9.44 11.67
C ARG A 132 -20.52 10.32 12.14
N LEU A 133 -19.64 9.77 12.94
CA LEU A 133 -18.50 10.52 13.46
C LEU A 133 -17.38 10.52 12.40
N PRO A 134 -16.85 11.69 12.03
CA PRO A 134 -15.87 11.81 10.97
C PRO A 134 -14.51 11.25 11.43
N LEU A 135 -14.04 10.18 10.81
CA LEU A 135 -12.68 9.66 11.03
C LEU A 135 -11.63 10.70 10.62
N GLN A 136 -10.49 10.66 11.30
CA GLN A 136 -9.35 11.56 11.07
C GLN A 136 -8.03 10.76 11.08
N PRO A 137 -7.83 9.80 10.14
CA PRO A 137 -6.69 8.87 10.15
C PRO A 137 -5.32 9.57 10.02
N ASP A 138 -5.28 10.75 9.41
CA ASP A 138 -4.06 11.55 9.27
C ASP A 138 -3.56 12.13 10.61
N SER A 139 -4.47 12.37 11.57
CA SER A 139 -4.16 13.06 12.84
C SER A 139 -4.49 12.26 14.10
N CYS A 140 -5.10 11.08 13.96
CA CYS A 140 -5.50 10.23 15.07
C CYS A 140 -5.17 8.76 14.77
N GLU A 141 -4.24 8.19 15.53
CA GLU A 141 -3.80 6.80 15.40
C GLU A 141 -4.94 5.80 15.58
N LEU A 142 -5.87 6.05 16.51
CA LEU A 142 -7.05 5.20 16.70
C LEU A 142 -7.99 5.22 15.49
N CYS A 143 -8.15 6.37 14.83
CA CYS A 143 -8.91 6.46 13.58
C CYS A 143 -8.22 5.68 12.46
N ARG A 144 -6.89 5.80 12.35
CA ARG A 144 -6.10 5.05 11.36
C ARG A 144 -6.22 3.55 11.59
N TYR A 145 -6.05 3.09 12.82
CA TYR A 145 -6.19 1.69 13.18
C TYR A 145 -7.61 1.17 12.91
N TRP A 146 -8.64 1.95 13.27
CA TRP A 146 -10.03 1.57 12.99
C TRP A 146 -10.25 1.42 11.48
N GLU A 147 -9.82 2.41 10.70
CA GLU A 147 -9.92 2.39 9.24
C GLU A 147 -9.17 1.19 8.64
N GLN A 148 -7.97 0.88 9.14
CA GLN A 148 -7.19 -0.27 8.69
C GLN A 148 -7.87 -1.61 8.99
N THR A 149 -8.47 -1.75 10.17
CA THR A 149 -9.10 -3.00 10.63
C THR A 149 -10.52 -3.22 10.09
N HIS A 150 -11.16 -2.17 9.58
CA HIS A 150 -12.54 -2.20 9.07
C HIS A 150 -12.63 -1.90 7.57
N ALA A 151 -11.51 -1.67 6.88
CA ALA A 151 -11.49 -1.57 5.44
C ALA A 151 -11.69 -2.94 4.80
N ASP A 152 -12.48 -2.98 3.73
CA ASP A 152 -12.63 -4.19 2.91
C ASP A 152 -11.29 -4.59 2.25
N SER A 153 -10.45 -3.60 1.98
CA SER A 153 -9.12 -3.78 1.42
C SER A 153 -8.20 -2.61 1.77
N LEU A 154 -6.95 -2.91 2.09
CA LEU A 154 -5.89 -1.92 2.24
C LEU A 154 -5.12 -1.79 0.93
N ILE A 155 -4.56 -0.61 0.68
CA ILE A 155 -3.62 -0.40 -0.42
C ILE A 155 -2.41 0.36 0.07
N VAL A 156 -1.26 0.11 -0.54
CA VAL A 156 -0.01 0.82 -0.25
C VAL A 156 0.28 1.84 -1.34
N THR A 157 0.71 3.02 -0.91
CA THR A 157 1.30 4.01 -1.82
C THR A 157 2.77 3.67 -2.02
N ILE A 158 3.21 3.45 -3.26
CA ILE A 158 4.62 3.15 -3.52
C ILE A 158 5.51 4.34 -3.17
N ARG A 159 6.44 4.12 -2.23
CA ARG A 159 7.48 5.07 -1.79
C ARG A 159 8.86 4.50 -2.12
N ALA A 160 9.33 4.72 -3.34
CA ALA A 160 10.46 3.96 -3.90
C ALA A 160 11.71 3.97 -3.01
N THR A 161 12.11 5.13 -2.49
CA THR A 161 13.29 5.25 -1.63
C THR A 161 13.13 4.55 -0.28
N GLU A 162 11.95 4.64 0.32
CA GLU A 162 11.64 4.05 1.62
C GLU A 162 11.52 2.53 1.51
N MET A 163 10.70 2.06 0.59
CA MET A 163 10.48 0.64 0.32
C MET A 163 11.77 -0.06 -0.10
N SER A 164 12.58 0.54 -0.98
CA SER A 164 13.89 -0.03 -1.36
C SER A 164 14.83 -0.20 -0.15
N ARG A 165 14.77 0.72 0.82
CA ARG A 165 15.57 0.64 2.05
C ARG A 165 15.03 -0.48 2.95
N SER A 166 13.73 -0.49 3.20
CA SER A 166 13.05 -1.54 3.98
C SER A 166 13.37 -2.93 3.43
N ILE A 167 13.17 -3.17 2.13
CA ILE A 167 13.50 -4.45 1.46
C ILE A 167 14.96 -4.84 1.69
N LYS A 168 15.89 -3.90 1.50
CA LYS A 168 17.32 -4.16 1.69
C LYS A 168 17.61 -4.58 3.14
N ASP A 169 17.05 -3.86 4.11
CA ASP A 169 17.29 -4.10 5.52
C ASP A 169 16.68 -5.46 5.94
N THR A 170 15.46 -5.80 5.47
CA THR A 170 14.84 -7.10 5.71
C THR A 170 15.60 -8.26 5.06
N LEU A 171 16.12 -8.09 3.84
CA LEU A 171 16.99 -9.10 3.20
C LEU A 171 18.29 -9.32 4.00
N GLN A 172 18.85 -8.25 4.58
CA GLN A 172 20.06 -8.35 5.40
C GLN A 172 19.79 -9.07 6.72
N GLN A 173 18.64 -8.81 7.35
CA GLN A 173 18.21 -9.53 8.54
C GLN A 173 17.98 -11.01 8.24
N LEU A 174 17.27 -11.32 7.15
CA LEU A 174 17.01 -12.70 6.73
C LEU A 174 18.32 -13.50 6.52
N ALA A 175 19.33 -12.86 5.92
CA ALA A 175 20.65 -13.44 5.72
C ALA A 175 21.51 -13.56 7.00
N GLN A 176 21.19 -12.80 8.06
CA GLN A 176 21.82 -12.98 9.38
C GLN A 176 21.21 -14.15 10.14
N ASP A 177 19.91 -14.37 9.95
CA ASP A 177 19.17 -15.46 10.60
C ASP A 177 19.48 -16.82 9.98
N ASP A 178 19.77 -16.87 8.67
CA ASP A 178 20.02 -18.12 7.94
C ASP A 178 20.89 -17.88 6.68
N ASP A 179 22.05 -18.56 6.65
CA ASP A 179 23.06 -18.45 5.59
C ASP A 179 22.52 -18.83 4.20
N PHE A 180 21.42 -19.60 4.10
CA PHE A 180 20.78 -19.89 2.82
C PHE A 180 20.38 -18.62 2.06
N PHE A 181 19.96 -17.57 2.77
CA PHE A 181 19.54 -16.30 2.18
C PHE A 181 20.70 -15.33 1.96
N ALA A 182 21.92 -15.70 2.32
CA ALA A 182 23.11 -14.88 2.10
C ALA A 182 23.46 -14.84 0.60
N LEU A 183 23.19 -13.69 -0.02
CA LEU A 183 23.45 -13.48 -1.44
C LEU A 183 24.88 -12.96 -1.70
N PRO A 184 25.56 -13.43 -2.78
CA PRO A 184 26.77 -12.79 -3.26
C PRO A 184 26.54 -11.30 -3.52
N LYS A 185 27.51 -10.45 -3.17
CA LYS A 185 27.40 -8.98 -3.29
C LYS A 185 26.97 -8.52 -4.69
N ARG A 186 27.44 -9.21 -5.74
CA ARG A 186 27.06 -8.92 -7.14
C ARG A 186 25.59 -9.22 -7.40
N THR A 187 25.10 -10.37 -6.94
CA THR A 187 23.71 -10.80 -7.07
C THR A 187 22.76 -9.89 -6.30
N GLN A 188 23.11 -9.59 -5.04
CA GLN A 188 22.35 -8.63 -4.22
C GLN A 188 22.30 -7.24 -4.88
N GLY A 189 23.42 -6.78 -5.46
CA GLY A 189 23.48 -5.51 -6.18
C GLY A 189 22.53 -5.46 -7.39
N ARG A 190 22.43 -6.54 -8.17
CA ARG A 190 21.49 -6.65 -9.30
C ARG A 190 20.04 -6.65 -8.83
N LEU A 191 19.72 -7.46 -7.82
CA LEU A 191 18.38 -7.53 -7.25
C LEU A 191 17.92 -6.17 -6.72
N LEU A 192 18.74 -5.49 -5.92
CA LEU A 192 18.40 -4.18 -5.37
C LEU A 192 18.32 -3.07 -6.43
N ALA A 193 19.04 -3.22 -7.54
CA ALA A 193 18.90 -2.32 -8.69
C ALA A 193 17.54 -2.52 -9.37
N HIS A 194 17.14 -3.78 -9.61
CA HIS A 194 15.81 -4.12 -10.12
C HIS A 194 14.70 -3.58 -9.23
N VAL A 195 14.72 -3.87 -7.92
CA VAL A 195 13.75 -3.38 -6.95
C VAL A 195 13.62 -1.85 -7.01
N ARG A 196 14.75 -1.13 -7.02
CA ARG A 196 14.74 0.34 -7.08
C ARG A 196 14.12 0.84 -8.38
N GLU A 197 14.54 0.28 -9.52
CA GLU A 197 14.02 0.68 -10.83
C GLU A 197 12.50 0.43 -10.92
N THR A 198 12.05 -0.76 -10.52
CA THR A 198 10.63 -1.12 -10.47
C THR A 198 9.85 -0.16 -9.58
N LEU A 199 10.29 0.06 -8.33
CA LEU A 199 9.56 0.96 -7.43
C LEU A 199 9.57 2.42 -7.90
N THR A 200 10.66 2.90 -8.50
CA THR A 200 10.71 4.24 -9.09
C THR A 200 9.74 4.37 -10.28
N ARG A 201 9.61 3.33 -11.10
CA ARG A 201 8.66 3.30 -12.21
C ARG A 201 7.21 3.47 -11.75
N TYR A 202 6.86 2.89 -10.61
CA TYR A 202 5.52 2.94 -10.02
C TYR A 202 5.39 3.93 -8.84
N GLU A 203 6.30 4.88 -8.69
CA GLU A 203 6.30 5.78 -7.53
C GLU A 203 4.98 6.56 -7.41
N TYR A 204 4.42 6.59 -6.20
CA TYR A 204 3.11 7.18 -5.85
C TYR A 204 1.86 6.47 -6.39
N GLN A 205 2.01 5.34 -7.08
CA GLN A 205 0.88 4.49 -7.44
C GLN A 205 0.37 3.69 -6.25
N PHE A 206 -0.90 3.29 -6.33
CA PHE A 206 -1.57 2.49 -5.31
C PHE A 206 -1.64 1.01 -5.72
N HIS A 207 -1.14 0.13 -4.87
CA HIS A 207 -1.10 -1.32 -5.10
C HIS A 207 -1.62 -2.09 -3.89
N TYR A 208 -2.24 -3.24 -4.12
CA TYR A 208 -2.39 -4.25 -3.08
C TYR A 208 -1.04 -4.90 -2.78
N GLY A 209 -0.86 -5.46 -1.59
CA GLY A 209 0.35 -6.18 -1.20
C GLY A 209 0.68 -7.31 -2.18
N ALA A 210 -0.35 -8.04 -2.62
CA ALA A 210 -0.19 -9.10 -3.62
C ALA A 210 0.29 -8.56 -4.99
N ASP A 211 -0.28 -7.45 -5.46
CA ASP A 211 0.12 -6.83 -6.73
C ASP A 211 1.55 -6.30 -6.66
N LEU A 212 1.92 -5.67 -5.53
CA LEU A 212 3.26 -5.15 -5.26
C LEU A 212 4.29 -6.29 -5.25
N ALA A 213 3.97 -7.42 -4.66
CA ALA A 213 4.84 -8.60 -4.66
C ALA A 213 5.12 -9.10 -6.07
N GLU A 214 4.09 -9.17 -6.92
CA GLU A 214 4.23 -9.64 -8.30
C GLU A 214 5.06 -8.68 -9.17
N ILE A 215 4.92 -7.35 -9.01
CA ILE A 215 5.76 -6.40 -9.76
C ILE A 215 7.22 -6.42 -9.32
N LEU A 216 7.51 -6.76 -8.07
CA LEU A 216 8.85 -6.86 -7.52
C LEU A 216 9.56 -8.17 -7.86
N ASP A 217 8.81 -9.19 -8.29
CA ASP A 217 9.35 -10.49 -8.65
C ASP A 217 10.17 -10.40 -9.97
N PRO A 218 11.50 -10.62 -9.91
CA PRO A 218 12.36 -10.46 -11.07
C PRO A 218 12.17 -11.56 -12.14
N PHE A 219 11.47 -12.64 -11.82
CA PHE A 219 11.26 -13.79 -12.71
C PHE A 219 9.86 -13.81 -13.29
N LEU A 220 8.85 -13.31 -12.56
CA LEU A 220 7.45 -13.39 -12.97
C LEU A 220 7.14 -12.54 -14.21
N LEU A 221 7.74 -11.34 -14.29
CA LEU A 221 7.54 -10.40 -15.40
C LEU A 221 8.64 -10.49 -16.47
N ALA A 222 9.53 -11.48 -16.36
CA ALA A 222 10.58 -11.67 -17.34
C ALA A 222 10.00 -12.22 -18.65
N VAL A 223 10.28 -11.54 -19.76
CA VAL A 223 9.95 -12.02 -21.12
C VAL A 223 10.52 -13.42 -21.35
N ASN A 224 11.76 -13.63 -20.91
CA ASN A 224 12.42 -14.93 -20.91
C ASN A 224 12.93 -15.26 -19.51
N VAL A 225 12.25 -16.20 -18.85
CA VAL A 225 12.61 -16.66 -17.50
C VAL A 225 14.01 -17.27 -17.45
N ALA A 226 14.48 -17.93 -18.52
CA ALA A 226 15.82 -18.51 -18.55
C ALA A 226 16.90 -17.42 -18.52
N ASP A 227 16.72 -16.34 -19.27
CA ASP A 227 17.64 -15.20 -19.28
C ASP A 227 17.64 -14.49 -17.93
N ALA A 228 16.48 -14.36 -17.28
CA ALA A 228 16.38 -13.83 -15.92
C ALA A 228 17.12 -14.72 -14.92
N ARG A 229 16.98 -16.05 -15.01
CA ARG A 229 17.73 -17.00 -14.17
C ARG A 229 19.24 -16.87 -14.37
N GLU A 230 19.71 -16.72 -15.61
CA GLU A 230 21.13 -16.49 -15.89
C GLU A 230 21.60 -15.13 -15.33
N HIS A 231 20.79 -14.09 -15.47
CA HIS A 231 21.12 -12.75 -15.01
C HIS A 231 21.20 -12.65 -13.48
N TYR A 232 20.24 -13.21 -12.77
CA TYR A 232 20.15 -13.12 -11.31
C TYR A 232 20.91 -14.24 -10.59
N GLY A 233 21.10 -15.39 -11.24
CA GLY A 233 21.79 -16.55 -10.68
C GLY A 233 20.83 -17.58 -10.07
N PRO A 234 21.24 -18.85 -10.02
CA PRO A 234 20.42 -19.95 -9.50
C PRO A 234 20.10 -19.82 -8.01
N GLU A 235 20.91 -19.09 -7.24
CA GLU A 235 20.73 -18.90 -5.81
C GLU A 235 19.42 -18.16 -5.49
N LEU A 236 19.03 -17.20 -6.32
CA LEU A 236 17.77 -16.48 -6.18
C LEU A 236 16.56 -17.29 -6.68
N TYR A 237 16.77 -18.15 -7.66
CA TYR A 237 15.70 -18.95 -8.26
C TYR A 237 15.37 -20.22 -7.45
N ALA A 238 16.26 -20.65 -6.57
CA ALA A 238 16.04 -21.82 -5.74
C ALA A 238 14.78 -21.66 -4.86
N PRO A 239 14.00 -22.73 -4.63
CA PRO A 239 12.93 -22.69 -3.65
C PRO A 239 13.49 -22.54 -2.23
N ALA A 240 12.68 -22.01 -1.32
CA ALA A 240 13.06 -21.91 0.09
C ALA A 240 13.29 -23.32 0.68
N PRO A 241 14.30 -23.51 1.55
CA PRO A 241 14.61 -24.82 2.14
C PRO A 241 13.46 -25.28 3.05
N ASP A 242 12.81 -24.33 3.72
CA ASP A 242 11.59 -24.53 4.48
C ASP A 242 10.46 -23.69 3.88
N PRO A 243 9.52 -24.32 3.13
CA PRO A 243 8.37 -23.63 2.57
C PRO A 243 7.46 -22.98 3.62
N SER A 244 7.49 -23.42 4.88
CA SER A 244 6.64 -22.85 5.95
C SER A 244 7.10 -21.46 6.43
N ARG A 245 8.33 -21.06 6.08
CA ARG A 245 8.89 -19.73 6.40
C ARG A 245 8.16 -18.60 5.66
N PHE A 246 7.50 -18.91 4.55
CA PHE A 246 6.72 -17.96 3.78
C PHE A 246 5.28 -18.45 3.64
N PRO A 247 4.27 -17.55 3.63
CA PRO A 247 2.89 -17.92 3.43
C PRO A 247 2.75 -18.52 2.03
N ALA A 248 1.98 -19.59 1.91
CA ALA A 248 1.74 -20.22 0.63
C ALA A 248 1.10 -19.21 -0.35
N ARG A 249 1.55 -19.25 -1.60
CA ARG A 249 0.89 -18.50 -2.68
C ARG A 249 -0.51 -19.09 -2.89
N GLU A 250 -1.50 -18.24 -3.09
CA GLU A 250 -2.71 -18.69 -3.77
C GLU A 250 -2.32 -18.97 -5.22
N ASN A 251 -2.08 -20.25 -5.52
CA ASN A 251 -1.40 -20.66 -6.74
C ASN A 251 -2.19 -20.28 -7.99
N ASP A 252 -1.67 -19.32 -8.75
CA ASP A 252 -1.87 -19.25 -10.19
C ASP A 252 -0.99 -20.36 -10.81
N PRO A 253 -1.59 -21.44 -11.36
CA PRO A 253 -0.86 -22.64 -11.75
C PRO A 253 0.19 -22.40 -12.84
N ASP A 254 0.12 -21.27 -13.53
CA ASP A 254 1.03 -20.89 -14.59
C ASP A 254 2.26 -20.10 -14.09
N ASP A 255 2.30 -19.67 -12.83
CA ASP A 255 3.41 -18.84 -12.31
C ASP A 255 4.63 -19.68 -11.99
N TYR A 256 4.44 -20.58 -11.03
CA TYR A 256 5.45 -21.52 -10.56
C TYR A 256 4.77 -22.87 -10.31
N PRO A 257 5.42 -24.00 -10.67
CA PRO A 257 4.95 -25.30 -10.23
C PRO A 257 4.85 -25.35 -8.70
N ALA A 258 3.91 -26.16 -8.18
CA ALA A 258 3.73 -26.30 -6.73
C ALA A 258 5.05 -26.67 -6.02
N GLY A 259 5.44 -25.88 -5.02
CA GLY A 259 6.68 -26.06 -4.26
C GLY A 259 7.97 -25.65 -5.00
N GLN A 260 7.88 -25.08 -6.20
CA GLN A 260 9.01 -24.61 -7.01
C GLN A 260 9.06 -23.09 -7.11
N GLU A 261 8.32 -22.37 -6.26
CA GLU A 261 8.40 -20.92 -6.19
C GLU A 261 9.79 -20.49 -5.70
N PRO A 262 10.49 -19.61 -6.43
CA PRO A 262 11.74 -19.01 -5.98
C PRO A 262 11.57 -18.37 -4.59
N TRP A 263 12.52 -18.61 -3.69
CA TRP A 263 12.42 -18.05 -2.34
C TRP A 263 12.35 -16.51 -2.37
N ILE A 264 12.96 -15.86 -3.36
CA ILE A 264 12.91 -14.40 -3.46
C ILE A 264 11.51 -13.89 -3.83
N ALA A 265 10.75 -14.64 -4.62
CA ALA A 265 9.35 -14.32 -4.92
C ALA A 265 8.49 -14.48 -3.66
N ALA A 266 8.72 -15.55 -2.89
CA ALA A 266 8.06 -15.78 -1.60
C ALA A 266 8.41 -14.70 -0.57
N PHE A 267 9.67 -14.25 -0.54
CA PHE A 267 10.13 -13.12 0.27
C PHE A 267 9.39 -11.83 -0.08
N PHE A 268 9.30 -11.45 -1.36
CA PHE A 268 8.59 -10.24 -1.76
C PHE A 268 7.11 -10.31 -1.44
N ARG A 269 6.48 -11.49 -1.54
CA ARG A 269 5.10 -11.70 -1.08
C ARG A 269 4.95 -11.42 0.41
N GLN A 270 5.77 -12.06 1.24
CA GLN A 270 5.70 -11.84 2.69
C GLN A 270 5.95 -10.36 3.03
N TRP A 271 7.03 -9.78 2.51
CA TRP A 271 7.39 -8.39 2.75
C TRP A 271 6.29 -7.42 2.33
N ALA A 272 5.68 -7.60 1.15
CA ALA A 272 4.65 -6.70 0.66
C ALA A 272 3.34 -6.81 1.44
N LEU A 273 2.97 -8.02 1.89
CA LEU A 273 1.80 -8.23 2.77
C LEU A 273 2.02 -7.61 4.15
N ASP A 274 3.22 -7.78 4.73
CA ASP A 274 3.56 -7.15 6.01
C ASP A 274 3.57 -5.62 5.88
N TYR A 275 4.14 -5.10 4.79
CA TYR A 275 4.17 -3.67 4.52
C TYR A 275 2.75 -3.10 4.29
N GLU A 276 1.86 -3.84 3.63
CA GLU A 276 0.44 -3.47 3.50
C GLU A 276 -0.28 -3.50 4.84
N HIS A 277 -0.03 -4.49 5.69
CA HIS A 277 -0.61 -4.55 7.02
C HIS A 277 -0.16 -3.36 7.90
N GLU A 278 1.12 -2.99 7.85
CA GLU A 278 1.68 -1.91 8.69
C GLU A 278 1.39 -0.51 8.13
N TYR A 279 1.53 -0.31 6.82
CA TYR A 279 1.48 1.00 6.16
C TYR A 279 0.31 1.17 5.20
N GLY A 280 -0.55 0.17 5.06
CA GLY A 280 -1.72 0.22 4.19
C GLY A 280 -2.73 1.28 4.62
N GLU A 281 -3.37 1.87 3.62
CA GLU A 281 -4.35 2.93 3.77
C GLU A 281 -5.66 2.49 3.11
N ALA A 282 -6.80 2.82 3.71
CA ALA A 282 -8.10 2.60 3.09
C ALA A 282 -8.38 3.72 2.07
N LYS A 283 -7.82 3.55 0.87
CA LYS A 283 -7.98 4.49 -0.23
C LYS A 283 -8.58 3.79 -1.43
N GLU A 284 -9.28 4.57 -2.25
CA GLU A 284 -9.76 4.14 -3.55
C GLU A 284 -8.93 4.79 -4.67
N GLY A 285 -8.95 4.18 -5.84
CA GLY A 285 -8.29 4.70 -7.04
C GLY A 285 -6.85 4.24 -7.24
N TRP A 286 -6.08 4.99 -8.02
CA TRP A 286 -4.86 4.51 -8.68
C TRP A 286 -3.56 5.09 -8.13
N GLY A 287 -3.66 6.09 -7.26
CA GLY A 287 -2.52 6.85 -6.78
C GLY A 287 -2.39 8.21 -7.45
N MET A 288 -1.26 8.86 -7.18
CA MET A 288 -0.93 10.14 -7.82
C MET A 288 -0.22 9.89 -9.14
N TRP A 289 -0.46 10.78 -10.10
CA TRP A 289 0.18 10.78 -11.40
C TRP A 289 1.69 10.92 -11.20
N SER A 290 2.47 9.89 -11.52
CA SER A 290 3.91 10.05 -11.59
C SER A 290 4.21 11.02 -12.73
N ARG A 291 4.88 12.12 -12.43
CA ARG A 291 5.46 12.96 -13.48
C ARG A 291 6.54 12.12 -14.14
N LYS A 292 6.34 11.74 -15.39
CA LYS A 292 7.44 11.24 -16.22
C LYS A 292 8.45 12.39 -16.31
N ASP A 293 9.65 12.18 -15.81
CA ASP A 293 10.74 13.16 -15.92
C ASP A 293 11.10 13.32 -17.41
N GLY A 294 10.43 14.25 -18.09
CA GLY A 294 10.63 14.52 -19.50
C GLY A 294 9.62 15.50 -20.08
N ASN A 295 10.03 16.29 -21.08
CA ASN A 295 9.21 17.28 -21.79
C ASN A 295 8.03 16.68 -22.59
N ASN A 296 7.83 15.36 -22.55
CA ASN A 296 6.70 14.69 -23.17
C ASN A 296 5.74 14.24 -22.07
N ALA A 297 4.82 15.13 -21.70
CA ALA A 297 3.77 14.90 -20.72
C ALA A 297 2.66 13.99 -21.28
N ASP A 298 3.04 12.90 -21.95
CA ASP A 298 2.10 11.83 -22.28
C ASP A 298 2.00 10.94 -21.05
N TRP A 299 0.91 11.17 -20.33
CA TRP A 299 0.54 10.44 -19.14
C TRP A 299 0.05 9.05 -19.57
N SER A 300 0.90 8.04 -19.52
CA SER A 300 0.50 6.64 -19.77
C SER A 300 0.30 5.90 -18.44
N TRP A 301 -0.94 5.46 -18.21
CA TRP A 301 -1.29 4.50 -17.16
C TRP A 301 -0.86 3.11 -17.61
N GLU A 302 0.41 2.77 -17.39
CA GLU A 302 0.93 1.45 -17.70
C GLU A 302 0.81 0.58 -16.45
N TRP A 303 -0.34 -0.10 -16.30
CA TRP A 303 -0.40 -1.24 -15.39
C TRP A 303 0.36 -2.40 -16.04
N PRO A 304 1.28 -3.07 -15.34
CA PRO A 304 2.01 -4.16 -15.95
C PRO A 304 1.07 -5.31 -16.26
N TYR A 305 1.20 -5.86 -17.46
CA TYR A 305 0.66 -7.17 -17.76
C TYR A 305 1.69 -8.23 -17.37
N LYS A 306 1.18 -9.35 -16.88
CA LYS A 306 1.95 -10.50 -16.43
C LYS A 306 2.37 -11.38 -17.60
N ARG A 307 1.42 -11.69 -18.49
CA ARG A 307 1.67 -12.50 -19.71
C ARG A 307 0.58 -12.32 -20.74
N ILE A 308 0.93 -12.64 -21.99
CA ILE A 308 -0.03 -12.80 -23.09
C ILE A 308 -0.58 -14.23 -23.02
N VAL A 309 -1.90 -14.36 -22.88
CA VAL A 309 -2.62 -15.63 -22.74
C VAL A 309 -3.05 -16.16 -24.11
N ALA A 310 -3.59 -15.28 -24.96
CA ALA A 310 -4.08 -15.63 -26.28
C ALA A 310 -3.94 -14.44 -27.25
N HIS A 311 -4.12 -14.71 -28.54
CA HIS A 311 -4.24 -13.68 -29.58
C HIS A 311 -5.41 -14.03 -30.51
N LYS A 312 -5.96 -13.03 -31.20
CA LYS A 312 -6.89 -13.23 -32.31
C LYS A 312 -6.69 -12.15 -33.37
N THR A 313 -6.97 -12.49 -34.62
CA THR A 313 -6.93 -11.58 -35.76
C THR A 313 -8.36 -11.16 -36.10
N GLY A 314 -8.61 -9.84 -36.08
CA GLY A 314 -9.88 -9.26 -36.49
C GLY A 314 -10.12 -9.39 -38.00
N GLU A 315 -11.35 -9.08 -38.43
CA GLU A 315 -11.71 -9.08 -39.87
C GLU A 315 -10.90 -8.06 -40.68
N ASP A 316 -10.43 -6.99 -40.03
CA ASP A 316 -9.56 -5.94 -40.59
C ASP A 316 -8.06 -6.34 -40.61
N GLY A 317 -7.73 -7.55 -40.15
CA GLY A 317 -6.35 -8.01 -40.01
C GLY A 317 -5.65 -7.49 -38.75
N ALA A 318 -6.31 -6.69 -37.91
CA ALA A 318 -5.72 -6.21 -36.67
C ALA A 318 -5.57 -7.36 -35.66
N ILE A 319 -4.38 -7.50 -35.07
CA ILE A 319 -4.12 -8.50 -34.05
C ILE A 319 -4.33 -7.86 -32.68
N VAL A 320 -5.19 -8.48 -31.87
CA VAL A 320 -5.40 -8.13 -30.46
C VAL A 320 -4.99 -9.31 -29.57
N TYR A 321 -4.51 -8.97 -28.37
CA TYR A 321 -3.93 -9.92 -27.43
C TYR A 321 -4.74 -9.96 -26.15
N LEU A 322 -5.10 -11.17 -25.70
CA LEU A 322 -5.66 -11.37 -24.37
C LEU A 322 -4.50 -11.40 -23.39
N VAL A 323 -4.46 -10.43 -22.47
CA VAL A 323 -3.44 -10.37 -21.44
C VAL A 323 -4.00 -10.71 -20.07
N LYS A 324 -3.16 -11.34 -19.25
CA LYS A 324 -3.34 -11.44 -17.81
C LYS A 324 -2.58 -10.29 -17.16
N TRP A 325 -3.26 -9.50 -16.35
CA TRP A 325 -2.65 -8.38 -15.63
C TRP A 325 -1.91 -8.87 -14.39
N VAL A 326 -0.98 -8.04 -13.90
CA VAL A 326 -0.41 -8.25 -12.58
C VAL A 326 -1.49 -8.09 -11.51
N GLY A 327 -1.49 -9.02 -10.56
CA GLY A 327 -2.42 -9.01 -9.44
C GLY A 327 -3.82 -9.52 -9.77
N LYS A 328 -4.77 -9.22 -8.88
CA LYS A 328 -6.20 -9.59 -9.06
C LYS A 328 -7.09 -8.39 -9.39
N ARG A 329 -6.50 -7.21 -9.53
CA ARG A 329 -7.24 -5.95 -9.70
C ARG A 329 -7.99 -5.88 -11.03
N TYR A 330 -7.44 -6.49 -12.08
CA TYR A 330 -8.03 -6.50 -13.42
C TYR A 330 -8.30 -7.92 -13.88
N ALA A 331 -9.49 -8.13 -14.42
CA ALA A 331 -9.79 -9.31 -15.20
C ALA A 331 -8.94 -9.31 -16.49
N GLU A 332 -8.69 -10.50 -17.03
CA GLU A 332 -8.05 -10.65 -18.33
C GLU A 332 -8.79 -9.82 -19.39
N SER A 333 -8.04 -9.12 -20.25
CA SER A 333 -8.64 -8.24 -21.24
C SER A 333 -7.90 -8.27 -22.57
N TRP A 334 -8.64 -7.98 -23.64
CA TRP A 334 -8.10 -7.86 -24.99
C TRP A 334 -7.54 -6.46 -25.19
N ILE A 335 -6.26 -6.36 -25.56
CA ILE A 335 -5.57 -5.10 -25.82
C ILE A 335 -4.90 -5.09 -27.19
N GLY A 336 -4.69 -3.89 -27.72
CA GLY A 336 -3.97 -3.65 -28.97
C GLY A 336 -2.46 -3.85 -28.82
N ARG A 337 -1.79 -3.99 -29.96
CA ARG A 337 -0.33 -4.18 -30.05
C ARG A 337 0.46 -3.05 -29.40
N GLU A 338 -0.05 -1.82 -29.47
CA GLU A 338 0.57 -0.59 -29.01
C GLU A 338 0.64 -0.46 -27.48
N LEU A 339 -0.14 -1.27 -26.75
CA LEU A 339 -0.16 -1.29 -25.29
C LEU A 339 0.75 -2.38 -24.70
N LEU A 340 1.39 -3.19 -25.54
CA LEU A 340 2.30 -4.25 -25.12
C LEU A 340 3.74 -3.80 -25.18
N ASP A 341 4.54 -4.25 -24.21
CA ASP A 341 6.00 -4.25 -24.32
C ASP A 341 6.42 -4.99 -25.60
N GLU A 342 7.31 -4.36 -26.36
CA GLU A 342 7.73 -4.85 -27.67
C GLU A 342 8.44 -6.19 -27.58
N ALA A 343 9.35 -6.36 -26.61
CA ALA A 343 10.10 -7.60 -26.45
C ALA A 343 9.19 -8.75 -26.01
N GLY A 344 8.29 -8.51 -25.05
CA GLY A 344 7.31 -9.50 -24.59
C GLY A 344 6.39 -9.99 -25.71
N ARG A 345 5.89 -9.05 -26.52
CA ARG A 345 5.07 -9.36 -27.69
C ARG A 345 5.83 -10.16 -28.73
N GLU A 346 7.03 -9.71 -29.12
CA GLU A 346 7.81 -10.37 -30.17
C GLU A 346 8.18 -11.80 -29.82
N GLU A 347 8.52 -12.04 -28.55
CA GLU A 347 8.79 -13.38 -28.07
C GLU A 347 7.55 -14.27 -28.13
N TYR A 348 6.40 -13.75 -27.69
CA TYR A 348 5.12 -14.46 -27.81
C TYR A 348 4.78 -14.78 -29.28
N ASP A 349 4.90 -13.80 -30.17
CA ASP A 349 4.60 -13.94 -31.59
C ASP A 349 5.48 -15.00 -32.24
N ARG A 350 6.78 -14.98 -31.91
CA ARG A 350 7.76 -15.97 -32.37
C ARG A 350 7.39 -17.38 -31.89
N VAL A 351 7.04 -17.55 -30.62
CA VAL A 351 6.70 -18.86 -30.03
C VAL A 351 5.37 -19.39 -30.54
N LYS A 352 4.38 -18.52 -30.76
CA LYS A 352 3.04 -18.90 -31.22
C LYS A 352 2.87 -18.88 -32.74
N GLY A 353 3.88 -18.43 -33.49
CA GLY A 353 3.83 -18.32 -34.94
C GLY A 353 2.83 -17.28 -35.44
N VAL A 354 2.68 -16.17 -34.72
CA VAL A 354 1.76 -15.09 -35.08
C VAL A 354 2.29 -14.37 -36.32
N VAL A 355 1.55 -14.46 -37.42
CA VAL A 355 1.89 -13.77 -38.67
C VAL A 355 1.13 -12.45 -38.72
N HIS A 356 1.88 -11.35 -38.65
CA HIS A 356 1.31 -10.03 -38.87
C HIS A 356 1.06 -9.85 -40.37
N PRO A 357 -0.15 -9.42 -40.80
CA PRO A 357 -0.35 -9.03 -42.18
C PRO A 357 0.72 -7.97 -42.51
N ALA A 358 1.30 -8.05 -43.71
CA ALA A 358 2.24 -7.05 -44.16
C ALA A 358 1.52 -5.70 -44.03
N GLN A 359 1.89 -4.92 -43.01
CA GLN A 359 1.39 -3.56 -42.89
C GLN A 359 1.89 -2.90 -44.16
N ASP A 360 0.96 -2.59 -45.07
CA ASP A 360 1.25 -1.95 -46.34
C ASP A 360 2.32 -0.89 -46.08
N GLU A 361 3.50 -1.07 -46.70
CA GLU A 361 4.70 -0.28 -46.44
C GLU A 361 4.28 1.17 -46.18
N PRO A 362 4.67 1.77 -45.03
CA PRO A 362 4.14 3.05 -44.58
C PRO A 362 4.22 4.02 -45.73
N GLU A 363 3.04 4.34 -46.27
CA GLU A 363 2.79 5.02 -47.54
C GLU A 363 3.91 6.04 -47.76
N ARG A 364 4.94 5.66 -48.53
CA ARG A 364 6.25 6.35 -48.57
C ARG A 364 5.97 7.83 -48.63
N LYS A 365 6.13 8.55 -47.49
CA LYS A 365 5.72 9.95 -47.32
C LYS A 365 6.11 10.67 -48.60
N ARG A 366 5.12 10.90 -49.47
CA ARG A 366 5.35 11.39 -50.83
C ARG A 366 6.07 12.70 -50.61
N LYS A 367 7.40 12.74 -50.83
CA LYS A 367 8.21 13.94 -50.63
C LYS A 367 7.52 15.01 -51.45
N THR A 368 6.74 15.86 -50.81
CA THR A 368 6.18 17.06 -51.40
C THR A 368 7.40 17.89 -51.74
N ARG A 369 7.87 17.75 -53.00
CA ARG A 369 8.88 18.60 -53.59
C ARG A 369 8.41 20.02 -53.32
N LYS A 370 9.07 20.70 -52.39
CA LYS A 370 9.00 22.16 -52.25
C LYS A 370 9.40 22.72 -53.62
N VAL A 371 8.40 23.08 -54.44
CA VAL A 371 8.63 23.81 -55.69
C VAL A 371 9.14 25.17 -55.27
N GLY A 372 10.44 25.38 -55.43
CA GLY A 372 11.09 26.65 -55.20
C GLY A 372 10.49 27.70 -56.14
N LYS A 373 9.66 28.58 -55.58
CA LYS A 373 9.17 29.79 -56.25
C LYS A 373 10.37 30.75 -56.36
N ARG A 374 11.10 30.71 -57.47
CA ARG A 374 12.10 31.72 -57.82
C ARG A 374 11.36 33.05 -58.03
N GLY A 375 11.53 33.97 -57.08
CA GLY A 375 11.19 35.37 -57.27
C GLY A 375 12.02 35.95 -58.41
N ARG A 376 11.34 36.60 -59.35
CA ARG A 376 11.93 37.37 -60.45
C ARG A 376 11.87 38.83 -60.02
N SER A 377 13.02 39.42 -59.71
CA SER A 377 13.16 40.86 -59.49
C SER A 377 12.98 41.58 -60.82
N GLY A 378 12.09 42.56 -60.83
CA GLY A 378 11.95 43.58 -61.86
C GLY A 378 11.90 44.93 -61.17
#